data_AF-A0A7V4Q678-F1
#
_entry.id   AF-A0A7V4Q678-F1
#
_cell.length_a   1.000
_cell.length_b   1.000
_cell.length_c   1.000
_cell.angle_alpha   90.00
_cell.angle_beta   90.00
_cell.angle_gamma   90.00
#
_symmetry.space_group_name_H-M   'P 1'
#
loop_
_entity.id
_entity.type
_entity.pdbx_description
1 polymer ?
#
loop_
_entity_poly.entity_id
_entity_poly.type
_entity_poly.pdbx_seq_one_letter_code
_entity_poly.pdbx_strand_id
1 'polypeptide(L)'
;MKFVADLHIHSRFSLATSRDLTPETLWKWGQLKGIRLLGTGDCTHPGWLCELEAKLVAVDCGLLTLRPELQQAEIPASCRGEVSFMLSGEISCIYRKGGRTRKVHCLVYLPDFAAARRLNGALARIGNLASDGRPILKLDAKELLQMVLQAAPDAMLIPAHAWTPHFSVFGMASGFDSLAECFEDLAPHIHAIETGLSSDPAMNWRLSALDGITLLSNSDAHSAAKLGREATVFDTELSYQGIFSGIASGDGVASTIEFFPEQGKYHADGHRGCGVRLSPAETVACGYRCPSCGGKLTVGVLHRVELLADRGLGGRPDGAPPFRSMIPLLDLIGGALKVGTASKRAQALYFELLQRLGNEFHVLMEAPLDAISEFSSETLAGGIGAMRAGEVNIEPGYDGRFGKISVNRPA
;
A
#
# COMPACT_ATOMS: atom_id res chain seq x y z
N MET A 1 -17.67 11.18 5.95
CA MET A 1 -18.15 9.81 6.18
C MET A 1 -16.93 8.92 6.20
N LYS A 2 -16.81 8.01 7.18
CA LYS A 2 -15.65 7.12 7.24
C LYS A 2 -15.79 5.90 6.34
N PHE A 3 -14.77 5.62 5.54
CA PHE A 3 -14.72 4.42 4.71
C PHE A 3 -13.27 3.97 4.45
N VAL A 4 -13.08 2.66 4.28
CA VAL A 4 -11.77 2.08 3.97
C VAL A 4 -11.57 2.02 2.45
N ALA A 5 -10.40 2.46 2.01
CA ALA A 5 -9.98 2.45 0.62
C ALA A 5 -8.61 1.79 0.44
N ASP A 6 -8.45 1.07 -0.66
CA ASP A 6 -7.17 0.51 -1.10
C ASP A 6 -6.98 0.88 -2.57
N LEU A 7 -6.20 1.94 -2.81
CA LEU A 7 -6.14 2.67 -4.07
C LEU A 7 -4.92 2.34 -4.94
N HIS A 8 -4.07 1.43 -4.48
CA HIS A 8 -2.93 0.91 -5.23
C HIS A 8 -3.00 -0.61 -5.27
N ILE A 9 -3.46 -1.11 -6.40
CA ILE A 9 -3.52 -2.54 -6.70
C ILE A 9 -3.06 -2.75 -8.14
N HIS A 10 -2.83 -4.00 -8.50
CA HIS A 10 -2.56 -4.38 -9.88
C HIS A 10 -3.63 -5.31 -10.46
N SER A 11 -3.72 -5.30 -11.78
CA SER A 11 -4.56 -6.21 -12.55
C SER A 11 -3.80 -7.48 -12.94
N ARG A 12 -4.51 -8.40 -13.59
CA ARG A 12 -3.93 -9.58 -14.24
C ARG A 12 -2.96 -9.29 -15.40
N PHE A 13 -2.84 -8.02 -15.83
CA PHE A 13 -1.92 -7.60 -16.90
C PHE A 13 -0.54 -7.18 -16.38
N SER A 14 -0.38 -6.96 -15.08
CA SER A 14 0.92 -6.67 -14.47
C SER A 14 1.78 -7.93 -14.32
N LEU A 15 3.11 -7.77 -14.36
CA LEU A 15 4.01 -8.89 -14.11
C LEU A 15 3.89 -9.40 -12.67
N ALA A 16 4.03 -10.73 -12.51
CA ALA A 16 3.99 -11.41 -11.22
C ALA A 16 2.70 -11.21 -10.39
N THR A 17 1.58 -10.90 -11.05
CA THR A 17 0.26 -10.86 -10.42
C THR A 17 -0.58 -12.10 -10.70
N SER A 18 -1.60 -12.33 -9.88
CA SER A 18 -2.57 -13.40 -10.12
C SER A 18 -3.42 -13.12 -11.36
N ARG A 19 -3.65 -14.15 -12.17
CA ARG A 19 -4.57 -14.10 -13.31
C ARG A 19 -6.03 -13.85 -12.91
N ASP A 20 -6.34 -14.07 -11.63
CA ASP A 20 -7.69 -13.93 -11.08
C ASP A 20 -8.02 -12.49 -10.70
N LEU A 21 -7.10 -11.53 -10.87
CA LEU A 21 -7.35 -10.11 -10.65
C LEU A 21 -8.19 -9.50 -11.78
N THR A 22 -9.48 -9.84 -11.77
CA THR A 22 -10.53 -9.28 -12.63
C THR A 22 -11.43 -8.35 -11.81
N PRO A 23 -12.23 -7.45 -12.44
CA PRO A 23 -13.12 -6.56 -11.70
C PRO A 23 -14.11 -7.30 -10.79
N GLU A 24 -14.58 -8.47 -11.21
CA GLU A 24 -15.49 -9.33 -10.43
C GLU A 24 -14.82 -9.89 -9.17
N THR A 25 -13.59 -10.39 -9.30
CA THR A 25 -12.83 -10.90 -8.15
C THR A 25 -12.47 -9.78 -7.19
N LEU A 26 -12.06 -8.62 -7.70
CA LEU A 26 -11.76 -7.45 -6.89
C LEU A 26 -13.00 -6.97 -6.13
N TRP A 27 -14.16 -6.90 -6.78
CA TRP A 27 -15.44 -6.55 -6.16
C TRP A 27 -15.83 -7.53 -5.04
N LYS A 28 -15.67 -8.84 -5.29
CA LYS A 28 -15.90 -9.89 -4.28
C LYS A 28 -14.99 -9.71 -3.07
N TRP A 29 -13.69 -9.57 -3.31
CA TRP A 29 -12.71 -9.49 -2.23
C TRP A 29 -12.76 -8.16 -1.48
N GLY A 30 -13.15 -7.06 -2.13
CA GLY A 30 -13.45 -5.80 -1.45
C GLY A 30 -14.47 -6.00 -0.33
N GLN A 31 -15.54 -6.75 -0.59
CA GLN A 31 -16.55 -7.10 0.42
C GLN A 31 -16.01 -8.03 1.52
N LEU A 32 -15.27 -9.08 1.15
CA LEU A 32 -14.69 -10.01 2.12
C LEU A 32 -13.67 -9.32 3.06
N LYS A 33 -12.95 -8.33 2.54
CA LYS A 33 -11.97 -7.54 3.31
C LYS A 33 -12.63 -6.43 4.12
N GLY A 34 -13.72 -5.84 3.64
CA GLY A 34 -14.34 -4.65 4.23
C GLY A 34 -13.86 -3.35 3.59
N ILE A 35 -13.42 -3.39 2.34
CA ILE A 35 -12.95 -2.24 1.57
C ILE A 35 -14.12 -1.66 0.78
N ARG A 36 -14.46 -0.40 1.04
CA ARG A 36 -15.57 0.30 0.38
C ARG A 36 -15.17 0.86 -0.99
N LEU A 37 -13.90 1.25 -1.14
CA LEU A 37 -13.36 1.83 -2.36
C LEU A 37 -12.06 1.15 -2.78
N LEU A 38 -12.02 0.65 -4.01
CA LEU A 38 -10.82 0.09 -4.60
C LEU A 38 -10.27 0.98 -5.71
N GLY A 39 -8.97 1.09 -5.81
CA GLY A 39 -8.33 1.47 -7.06
C GLY A 39 -8.63 0.39 -8.12
N THR A 40 -8.79 0.76 -9.38
CA THR A 40 -8.85 -0.24 -10.46
C THR A 40 -7.51 -0.92 -10.71
N GLY A 41 -6.40 -0.22 -10.42
CA GLY A 41 -5.08 -0.60 -10.88
C GLY A 41 -4.95 -0.51 -12.41
N ASP A 42 -3.72 -0.36 -12.89
CA ASP A 42 -3.31 -0.50 -14.29
C ASP A 42 -4.19 0.20 -15.35
N CYS A 43 -4.90 1.29 -15.02
CA CYS A 43 -5.86 1.92 -15.94
C CYS A 43 -5.22 2.55 -17.20
N THR A 44 -3.88 2.57 -17.26
CA THR A 44 -3.07 2.95 -18.42
C THR A 44 -2.70 1.78 -19.33
N HIS A 45 -3.09 0.55 -19.00
CA HIS A 45 -2.91 -0.58 -19.90
C HIS A 45 -4.12 -0.69 -20.84
N PRO A 46 -3.96 -0.62 -22.18
CA PRO A 46 -5.08 -0.55 -23.11
C PRO A 46 -6.07 -1.74 -23.03
N GLY A 47 -5.56 -2.96 -22.86
CA GLY A 47 -6.39 -4.16 -22.71
C GLY A 47 -7.24 -4.13 -21.43
N TRP A 48 -6.63 -3.82 -20.29
CA TRP A 48 -7.32 -3.63 -19.02
C TRP A 48 -8.33 -2.49 -19.06
N LEU A 49 -7.98 -1.34 -19.64
CA LEU A 49 -8.92 -0.21 -19.78
C LEU A 49 -10.19 -0.61 -20.54
N CYS A 50 -10.04 -1.38 -21.63
CA CYS A 50 -11.17 -1.93 -22.38
C CYS A 50 -12.04 -2.86 -21.50
N GLU A 51 -11.41 -3.71 -20.68
CA GLU A 51 -12.15 -4.56 -19.72
C GLU A 51 -12.87 -3.74 -18.65
N LEU A 52 -12.25 -2.69 -18.13
CA LEU A 52 -12.85 -1.79 -17.15
C LEU A 52 -14.08 -1.09 -17.76
N GLU A 53 -13.98 -0.55 -18.97
CA GLU A 53 -15.10 0.08 -19.67
C GLU A 53 -16.26 -0.90 -19.95
N ALA A 54 -15.91 -2.15 -20.29
CA ALA A 54 -16.88 -3.20 -20.55
C ALA A 54 -17.60 -3.67 -19.28
N LYS A 55 -16.94 -3.65 -18.12
CA LYS A 55 -17.45 -4.29 -16.88
C LYS A 55 -17.86 -3.32 -15.78
N LEU A 56 -17.39 -2.08 -15.83
CA LEU A 56 -17.72 -1.04 -14.86
C LEU A 56 -18.68 -0.01 -15.46
N VAL A 57 -19.51 0.59 -14.62
CA VAL A 57 -20.42 1.68 -14.95
C VAL A 57 -20.22 2.81 -13.96
N ALA A 58 -20.29 4.05 -14.44
CA ALA A 58 -20.18 5.23 -13.61
C ALA A 58 -21.39 5.34 -12.65
N VAL A 59 -21.12 5.86 -11.47
CA VAL A 59 -22.13 6.31 -10.51
C VAL A 59 -22.08 7.84 -10.40
N ASP A 60 -23.16 8.46 -9.91
CA ASP A 60 -23.34 9.92 -9.81
C ASP A 60 -22.46 10.56 -8.69
N CYS A 61 -21.17 10.23 -8.66
CA CYS A 61 -20.16 10.80 -7.76
C CYS A 61 -18.72 10.69 -8.31
N GLY A 62 -18.55 10.42 -9.61
CA GLY A 62 -17.23 10.26 -10.24
C GLY A 62 -16.51 8.94 -9.89
N LEU A 63 -17.22 8.02 -9.23
CA LEU A 63 -16.74 6.66 -8.99
C LEU A 63 -17.38 5.69 -9.98
N LEU A 64 -16.91 4.45 -9.96
CA LEU A 64 -17.40 3.35 -10.78
C LEU A 64 -17.94 2.23 -9.91
N THR A 65 -18.83 1.41 -10.45
CA THR A 65 -19.26 0.14 -9.82
C THR A 65 -19.27 -0.98 -10.83
N LEU A 66 -19.15 -2.22 -10.36
CA LEU A 66 -19.29 -3.40 -11.21
C LEU A 66 -20.72 -3.46 -11.76
N ARG A 67 -20.88 -3.72 -13.05
CA ARG A 67 -22.20 -3.86 -13.66
C ARG A 67 -23.06 -4.90 -12.90
N PRO A 68 -24.34 -4.61 -12.61
CA PRO A 68 -25.19 -5.48 -11.79
C PRO A 68 -25.24 -6.94 -12.26
N GLU A 69 -25.25 -7.17 -13.57
CA GLU A 69 -25.26 -8.50 -14.17
C GLU A 69 -23.98 -9.32 -13.92
N LEU A 70 -22.87 -8.67 -13.54
CA LEU A 70 -21.59 -9.32 -13.20
C LEU A 70 -21.42 -9.54 -11.69
N GLN A 71 -22.33 -9.02 -10.86
CA GLN A 71 -22.31 -9.15 -9.39
C GLN A 71 -22.86 -10.52 -8.94
N GLN A 72 -22.30 -11.62 -9.45
CA GLN A 72 -22.81 -12.98 -9.24
C GLN A 72 -22.02 -13.79 -8.19
N ALA A 73 -20.96 -13.23 -7.64
CA ALA A 73 -20.09 -13.96 -6.72
C ALA A 73 -20.80 -14.30 -5.40
N GLU A 74 -20.61 -15.53 -4.92
CA GLU A 74 -21.07 -15.92 -3.59
C GLU A 74 -20.25 -15.22 -2.51
N ILE A 75 -20.94 -14.41 -1.70
CA ILE A 75 -20.38 -13.62 -0.60
C ILE A 75 -21.23 -13.91 0.65
N PRO A 76 -20.59 -14.22 1.80
CA PRO A 76 -21.29 -14.40 3.06
C PRO A 76 -22.18 -13.19 3.37
N ALA A 77 -23.40 -13.41 3.84
CA ALA A 77 -24.36 -12.33 4.09
C ALA A 77 -23.79 -11.26 5.04
N SER A 78 -23.00 -11.68 6.03
CA SER A 78 -22.27 -10.85 6.99
C SER A 78 -21.19 -9.94 6.37
N CYS A 79 -20.73 -10.23 5.16
CA CYS A 79 -19.70 -9.47 4.45
C CYS A 79 -20.26 -8.61 3.30
N ARG A 80 -21.54 -8.80 2.93
CA ARG A 80 -22.12 -8.11 1.78
C ARG A 80 -22.11 -6.61 2.02
N GLY A 81 -21.60 -5.88 1.04
CA GLY A 81 -21.48 -4.44 1.10
C GLY A 81 -21.27 -3.88 -0.29
N GLU A 82 -21.51 -2.58 -0.42
CA GLU A 82 -21.22 -1.91 -1.69
C GLU A 82 -19.71 -1.72 -1.84
N VAL A 83 -19.20 -1.93 -3.05
CA VAL A 83 -17.79 -1.66 -3.41
C VAL A 83 -17.78 -0.78 -4.64
N SER A 84 -17.14 0.36 -4.53
CA SER A 84 -16.92 1.30 -5.62
C SER A 84 -15.47 1.20 -6.09
N PHE A 85 -15.22 1.66 -7.32
CA PHE A 85 -13.89 1.72 -7.91
C PHE A 85 -13.53 3.15 -8.29
N MET A 86 -12.25 3.50 -8.15
CA MET A 86 -11.65 4.72 -8.68
C MET A 86 -10.57 4.36 -9.69
N LEU A 87 -10.57 5.02 -10.85
CA LEU A 87 -9.56 4.79 -11.87
C LEU A 87 -8.19 5.18 -11.34
N SER A 88 -7.32 4.16 -11.27
CA SER A 88 -5.95 4.29 -10.80
C SER A 88 -5.01 3.41 -11.62
N GLY A 89 -3.75 3.80 -11.68
CA GLY A 89 -2.67 3.01 -12.25
C GLY A 89 -1.33 3.42 -11.66
N GLU A 90 -0.34 2.55 -11.82
CA GLU A 90 1.04 2.82 -11.45
C GLU A 90 1.90 2.90 -12.72
N ILE A 91 2.79 3.88 -12.80
CA ILE A 91 3.71 4.07 -13.92
C ILE A 91 5.14 4.06 -13.38
N SER A 92 6.01 3.28 -14.03
CA SER A 92 7.43 3.19 -13.65
C SER A 92 8.27 4.14 -14.51
N CYS A 93 8.70 5.26 -13.91
CA CYS A 93 9.55 6.26 -14.55
C CYS A 93 11.04 5.90 -14.39
N ILE A 94 11.77 5.73 -15.50
CA ILE A 94 13.22 5.50 -15.50
C ILE A 94 13.92 6.53 -16.39
N TYR A 95 14.66 7.46 -15.78
CA TYR A 95 15.22 8.62 -16.48
C TYR A 95 16.55 9.07 -15.85
N ARG A 96 17.24 10.02 -16.49
CA ARG A 96 18.45 10.63 -15.92
C ARG A 96 18.13 12.02 -15.38
N LYS A 97 18.46 12.27 -14.12
CA LYS A 97 18.30 13.58 -13.47
C LYS A 97 19.29 13.74 -12.31
N GLY A 98 19.90 14.93 -12.21
CA GLY A 98 20.96 15.22 -11.23
C GLY A 98 22.17 14.29 -11.38
N GLY A 99 22.61 14.04 -12.62
CA GLY A 99 23.77 13.19 -12.92
C GLY A 99 23.60 11.68 -12.67
N ARG A 100 22.42 11.23 -12.22
CA ARG A 100 22.14 9.84 -11.85
C ARG A 100 20.96 9.27 -12.64
N THR A 101 20.94 7.95 -12.82
CA THR A 101 19.71 7.25 -13.23
C THR A 101 18.75 7.20 -12.05
N ARG A 102 17.55 7.74 -12.25
CA ARG A 102 16.44 7.76 -11.30
C ARG A 102 15.41 6.72 -11.71
N LYS A 103 14.81 6.09 -10.70
CA LYS A 103 13.72 5.15 -10.88
C LYS A 103 12.67 5.46 -9.83
N VAL A 104 11.49 5.87 -10.27
CA VAL A 104 10.40 6.31 -9.40
C VAL A 104 9.11 5.74 -9.94
N HIS A 105 8.35 5.06 -9.09
CA HIS A 105 6.98 4.69 -9.38
C HIS A 105 6.04 5.80 -8.94
N CYS A 106 5.05 6.06 -9.78
CA CYS A 106 4.05 7.09 -9.55
C CYS A 106 2.67 6.49 -9.75
N LEU A 107 1.81 6.63 -8.75
CA LEU A 107 0.39 6.40 -8.88
C LEU A 107 -0.24 7.57 -9.62
N VAL A 108 -1.23 7.26 -10.45
CA VAL A 108 -2.09 8.24 -11.10
C VAL A 108 -3.54 7.96 -10.74
N TYR A 109 -4.27 8.95 -10.25
CA TYR A 109 -5.71 8.86 -10.00
C TYR A 109 -6.46 9.76 -10.97
N LEU A 110 -7.48 9.21 -11.63
CA LEU A 110 -8.17 9.87 -12.73
C LEU A 110 -9.68 9.93 -12.47
N PRO A 111 -10.35 11.05 -12.81
CA PRO A 111 -11.76 11.27 -12.50
C PRO A 111 -12.69 10.38 -13.34
N ASP A 112 -12.31 10.07 -14.57
CA ASP A 112 -13.16 9.36 -15.52
C ASP A 112 -12.38 8.65 -16.62
N PHE A 113 -13.09 7.85 -17.41
CA PHE A 113 -12.52 7.14 -18.56
C PHE A 113 -12.03 8.09 -19.67
N ALA A 114 -12.56 9.32 -19.77
CA ALA A 114 -12.09 10.28 -20.76
C ALA A 114 -10.69 10.80 -20.40
N ALA A 115 -10.43 11.09 -19.13
CA ALA A 115 -9.11 11.42 -18.60
C ALA A 115 -8.14 10.23 -18.77
N ALA A 116 -8.58 9.01 -18.47
CA ALA A 116 -7.80 7.80 -18.72
C ALA A 116 -7.39 7.66 -20.18
N ARG A 117 -8.31 7.87 -21.13
CA ARG A 117 -7.99 7.83 -22.58
C ARG A 117 -7.04 8.95 -23.01
N ARG A 118 -7.21 10.17 -22.49
CA ARG A 118 -6.29 11.29 -22.77
C ARG A 118 -4.87 10.97 -22.30
N LEU A 119 -4.71 10.48 -21.06
CA LEU A 119 -3.41 10.08 -20.52
C LEU A 119 -2.80 8.91 -21.31
N ASN A 120 -3.57 7.86 -21.59
CA ASN A 120 -3.14 6.74 -22.44
C ASN A 120 -2.61 7.21 -23.80
N GLY A 121 -3.35 8.09 -24.48
CA GLY A 121 -2.94 8.63 -25.78
C GLY A 121 -1.64 9.44 -25.73
N ALA A 122 -1.39 10.15 -24.61
CA ALA A 122 -0.12 10.86 -24.39
C ALA A 122 1.04 9.89 -24.12
N LEU A 123 0.86 8.94 -23.19
CA LEU A 123 1.89 7.99 -22.80
C LEU A 123 2.26 7.00 -23.92
N ALA A 124 1.31 6.63 -24.78
CA ALA A 124 1.55 5.74 -25.92
C ALA A 124 2.53 6.32 -26.96
N ARG A 125 2.74 7.64 -26.97
CA ARG A 125 3.75 8.30 -27.82
C ARG A 125 5.17 8.17 -27.26
N ILE A 126 5.31 7.75 -26.00
CA ILE A 126 6.59 7.68 -25.27
C ILE A 126 7.10 6.25 -25.21
N GLY A 127 6.21 5.28 -24.96
CA GLY A 127 6.59 3.88 -24.83
C GLY A 127 5.42 2.91 -24.95
N ASN A 128 5.72 1.62 -24.79
CA ASN A 128 4.73 0.56 -24.90
C ASN A 128 3.92 0.43 -23.61
N LEU A 129 2.61 0.64 -23.70
CA LEU A 129 1.68 0.50 -22.57
C LEU A 129 1.08 -0.91 -22.43
N ALA A 130 1.26 -1.77 -23.43
CA ALA A 130 0.60 -3.07 -23.50
C ALA A 130 1.47 -4.24 -23.02
N SER A 131 2.73 -3.99 -22.63
CA SER A 131 3.65 -5.06 -22.19
C SER A 131 3.50 -5.46 -20.73
N ASP A 132 3.00 -4.56 -19.90
CA ASP A 132 2.85 -4.73 -18.44
C ASP A 132 1.75 -3.76 -17.98
N GLY A 133 0.92 -4.18 -17.03
CA GLY A 133 -0.09 -3.33 -16.37
C GLY A 133 0.51 -2.07 -15.74
N ARG A 134 1.75 -2.15 -15.24
CA ARG A 134 2.61 -1.02 -14.90
C ARG A 134 3.57 -0.73 -16.05
N PRO A 135 3.27 0.23 -16.95
CA PRO A 135 4.19 0.56 -18.03
C PRO A 135 5.50 1.13 -17.50
N ILE A 136 6.62 0.64 -18.06
CA ILE A 136 7.96 1.13 -17.74
C ILE A 136 8.40 2.09 -18.84
N LEU A 137 8.51 3.37 -18.49
CA LEU A 137 8.72 4.45 -19.44
C LEU A 137 10.03 5.19 -19.17
N LYS A 138 10.72 5.56 -20.26
CA LYS A 138 11.86 6.49 -20.22
C LYS A 138 11.36 7.93 -20.09
N LEU A 139 10.76 8.24 -18.95
CA LEU A 139 10.00 9.45 -18.71
C LEU A 139 10.39 10.05 -17.35
N ASP A 140 10.60 11.36 -17.29
CA ASP A 140 10.79 12.08 -16.03
C ASP A 140 9.49 12.10 -15.21
N ALA A 141 9.58 11.91 -13.89
CA ALA A 141 8.40 11.93 -13.02
C ALA A 141 7.69 13.30 -13.02
N LYS A 142 8.44 14.39 -13.19
CA LYS A 142 7.90 15.74 -13.37
C LYS A 142 7.12 15.88 -14.67
N GLU A 143 7.66 15.35 -15.78
CA GLU A 143 6.98 15.35 -17.08
C GLU A 143 5.71 14.50 -17.03
N LEU A 144 5.75 13.36 -16.32
CA LEU A 144 4.56 12.55 -16.07
C LEU A 144 3.50 13.35 -15.29
N LEU A 145 3.87 14.05 -14.21
CA LEU A 145 2.95 14.91 -13.46
C LEU A 145 2.30 15.96 -14.36
N GLN A 146 3.08 16.60 -15.24
CA GLN A 146 2.53 17.55 -16.22
C GLN A 146 1.51 16.90 -17.15
N MET A 147 1.77 15.69 -17.65
CA MET A 147 0.82 14.95 -18.50
C MET A 147 -0.45 14.55 -17.75
N VAL A 148 -0.34 14.18 -16.47
CA VAL A 148 -1.48 13.85 -15.60
C VAL A 148 -2.38 15.07 -15.41
N LEU A 149 -1.81 16.23 -15.06
CA LEU A 149 -2.56 17.48 -14.91
C LEU A 149 -3.19 17.98 -16.22
N GLN A 150 -2.55 17.71 -17.37
CA GLN A 150 -3.13 17.97 -18.69
C GLN A 150 -4.27 17.00 -19.04
N ALA A 151 -4.22 15.76 -18.53
CA ALA A 151 -5.27 14.78 -18.74
C ALA A 151 -6.55 15.16 -18.00
N ALA A 152 -6.46 15.68 -16.77
CA ALA A 152 -7.56 16.39 -16.11
C ALA A 152 -7.02 17.32 -15.01
N PRO A 153 -7.61 18.52 -14.81
CA PRO A 153 -7.15 19.45 -13.77
C PRO A 153 -7.22 18.90 -12.34
N ASP A 154 -8.13 17.97 -12.10
CA ASP A 154 -8.39 17.27 -10.84
C ASP A 154 -7.76 15.86 -10.81
N ALA A 155 -6.93 15.49 -11.79
CA ALA A 155 -6.13 14.28 -11.71
C ALA A 155 -4.97 14.43 -10.71
N MET A 156 -4.59 13.34 -10.05
CA MET A 156 -3.48 13.34 -9.08
C MET A 156 -2.36 12.42 -9.53
N LEU A 157 -1.13 12.86 -9.26
CA LEU A 157 0.04 11.99 -9.22
C LEU A 157 0.56 11.89 -7.79
N ILE A 158 0.81 10.66 -7.33
CA ILE A 158 1.29 10.37 -5.98
C ILE A 158 2.54 9.49 -6.10
N PRO A 159 3.69 9.88 -5.55
CA PRO A 159 4.85 8.99 -5.48
C PRO A 159 4.49 7.70 -4.72
N ALA A 160 4.63 6.55 -5.38
CA ALA A 160 4.29 5.26 -4.82
C ALA A 160 5.35 4.80 -3.80
N HIS A 161 4.91 4.04 -2.78
CA HIS A 161 5.72 3.33 -1.79
C HIS A 161 7.07 4.00 -1.47
N ALA A 162 7.03 5.24 -0.96
CA ALA A 162 8.07 6.27 -1.07
C ALA A 162 9.48 5.87 -0.61
N TRP A 163 9.58 4.84 0.24
CA TRP A 163 10.83 4.42 0.89
C TRP A 163 11.36 3.06 0.43
N THR A 164 10.66 2.34 -0.45
CA THR A 164 11.16 1.05 -0.94
C THR A 164 12.55 1.24 -1.55
N PRO A 165 13.55 0.35 -1.29
CA PRO A 165 14.95 0.62 -1.64
C PRO A 165 15.20 0.97 -3.11
N HIS A 166 14.36 0.44 -3.99
CA HIS A 166 14.36 0.70 -5.42
C HIS A 166 13.02 1.33 -5.83
N PHE A 167 13.02 2.00 -6.99
CA PHE A 167 11.80 2.50 -7.64
C PHE A 167 10.95 3.48 -6.82
N SER A 168 11.53 4.16 -5.83
CA SER A 168 10.79 5.03 -4.91
C SER A 168 11.45 6.40 -4.80
N VAL A 169 10.65 7.43 -4.51
CA VAL A 169 11.12 8.82 -4.51
C VAL A 169 12.20 9.06 -3.46
N PHE A 170 12.13 8.45 -2.27
CA PHE A 170 13.17 8.53 -1.24
C PHE A 170 14.03 7.27 -1.13
N GLY A 171 13.87 6.32 -2.06
CA GLY A 171 14.57 5.04 -2.02
C GLY A 171 16.10 5.18 -2.05
N MET A 172 16.79 4.34 -1.26
CA MET A 172 18.25 4.40 -1.06
C MET A 172 19.07 4.31 -2.35
N ALA A 173 18.63 3.53 -3.35
CA ALA A 173 19.43 3.25 -4.54
C ALA A 173 19.33 4.33 -5.62
N SER A 174 18.12 4.80 -5.91
CA SER A 174 17.83 5.69 -7.05
C SER A 174 16.95 6.89 -6.71
N GLY A 175 16.53 7.03 -5.46
CA GLY A 175 15.68 8.11 -4.97
C GLY A 175 16.45 9.41 -4.73
N PHE A 176 15.68 10.46 -4.48
CA PHE A 176 16.05 11.84 -4.18
C PHE A 176 16.05 12.10 -2.67
N ASP A 177 16.62 13.23 -2.26
CA ASP A 177 16.62 13.65 -0.86
C ASP A 177 15.44 14.59 -0.53
N SER A 178 14.69 15.06 -1.54
CA SER A 178 13.45 15.82 -1.37
C SER A 178 12.48 15.66 -2.54
N LEU A 179 11.18 15.98 -2.33
CA LEU A 179 10.20 16.07 -3.43
C LEU A 179 10.55 17.21 -4.40
N ALA A 180 11.12 18.30 -3.91
CA ALA A 180 11.55 19.43 -4.73
C ALA A 180 12.65 19.03 -5.74
N GLU A 181 13.58 18.15 -5.37
CA GLU A 181 14.55 17.60 -6.32
C GLU A 181 13.88 16.75 -7.41
N CYS A 182 12.82 16.00 -7.07
CA CYS A 182 12.14 15.13 -8.02
C CYS A 182 11.21 15.90 -8.97
N PHE A 183 10.41 16.82 -8.45
CA PHE A 183 9.32 17.49 -9.18
C PHE A 183 9.60 18.96 -9.51
N GLU A 184 10.67 19.55 -8.97
CA GLU A 184 11.08 20.94 -9.21
C GLU A 184 9.93 21.94 -8.94
N ASP A 185 9.65 22.84 -9.88
CA ASP A 185 8.57 23.83 -9.83
C ASP A 185 7.18 23.21 -9.76
N LEU A 186 7.01 21.92 -10.08
CA LEU A 186 5.74 21.21 -9.93
C LEU A 186 5.59 20.50 -8.57
N ALA A 187 6.59 20.56 -7.67
CA ALA A 187 6.49 19.99 -6.33
C ALA A 187 5.24 20.45 -5.53
N PRO A 188 4.75 21.71 -5.65
CA PRO A 188 3.52 22.14 -4.99
C PRO A 188 2.24 21.39 -5.43
N HIS A 189 2.28 20.63 -6.53
CA HIS A 189 1.17 19.79 -6.99
C HIS A 189 1.23 18.35 -6.43
N ILE A 190 2.26 18.02 -5.65
CA ILE A 190 2.33 16.75 -4.92
C ILE A 190 1.67 16.94 -3.56
N HIS A 191 0.43 16.50 -3.45
CA HIS A 191 -0.36 16.64 -2.22
C HIS A 191 -0.25 15.42 -1.29
N ALA A 192 0.23 14.30 -1.80
CA ALA A 192 0.34 13.06 -1.04
C ALA A 192 1.52 12.21 -1.49
N ILE A 193 1.93 11.31 -0.60
CA ILE A 193 2.82 10.18 -0.90
C ILE A 193 2.18 8.91 -0.37
N GLU A 194 2.50 7.78 -1.00
CA GLU A 194 2.19 6.47 -0.43
C GLU A 194 3.35 5.99 0.45
N THR A 195 3.07 5.61 1.70
CA THR A 195 4.07 5.08 2.65
C THR A 195 4.67 3.77 2.11
N GLY A 196 3.79 2.83 1.77
CA GLY A 196 4.09 1.49 1.29
C GLY A 196 4.75 0.60 2.33
N LEU A 197 4.74 -0.71 2.07
CA LEU A 197 5.14 -1.82 2.96
C LEU A 197 6.53 -1.75 3.63
N SER A 198 7.37 -0.79 3.26
CA SER A 198 8.71 -0.61 3.82
C SER A 198 8.79 0.52 4.86
N SER A 199 7.72 1.29 5.05
CA SER A 199 7.64 2.37 6.04
C SER A 199 6.23 2.52 6.57
N ASP A 200 6.11 3.09 7.77
CA ASP A 200 4.82 3.47 8.34
C ASP A 200 4.74 5.00 8.54
N PRO A 201 3.61 5.56 9.00
CA PRO A 201 3.49 6.97 9.27
C PRO A 201 4.50 7.47 10.30
N ALA A 202 4.83 6.68 11.33
CA ALA A 202 5.80 7.06 12.35
C ALA A 202 7.21 7.29 11.78
N MET A 203 7.62 6.49 10.79
CA MET A 203 8.87 6.69 10.05
C MET A 203 8.81 7.97 9.20
N ASN A 204 7.69 8.23 8.52
CA ASN A 204 7.51 9.39 7.65
C ASN A 204 7.44 10.72 8.42
N TRP A 205 6.78 10.73 9.58
CA TRP A 205 6.67 11.89 10.47
C TRP A 205 8.01 12.43 10.95
N ARG A 206 9.09 11.67 10.81
CA ARG A 206 10.42 12.12 11.22
C ARG A 206 11.06 13.11 10.25
N LEU A 207 10.46 13.35 9.09
CA LEU A 207 10.90 14.30 8.08
C LEU A 207 9.90 15.44 7.98
N SER A 208 10.21 16.61 8.55
CA SER A 208 9.29 17.76 8.61
C SER A 208 8.87 18.30 7.23
N ALA A 209 9.67 18.03 6.19
CA ALA A 209 9.31 18.34 4.81
C ALA A 209 8.06 17.59 4.32
N LEU A 210 7.58 16.57 5.05
CA LEU A 210 6.36 15.82 4.75
C LEU A 210 5.13 16.27 5.58
N ASP A 211 5.25 17.27 6.45
CA ASP A 211 4.13 17.69 7.32
C ASP A 211 2.90 18.18 6.54
N GLY A 212 3.14 18.84 5.40
CA GLY A 212 2.07 19.31 4.50
C GLY A 212 1.67 18.29 3.43
N ILE A 213 2.14 17.05 3.54
CA ILE A 213 1.90 15.99 2.56
C ILE A 213 1.02 14.91 3.21
N THR A 214 -0.13 14.64 2.59
CA THR A 214 -1.02 13.58 3.04
C THR A 214 -0.35 12.21 2.88
N LEU A 215 -0.28 11.44 3.97
CA LEU A 215 0.22 10.07 3.93
C LEU A 215 -0.92 9.11 3.58
N LEU A 216 -0.75 8.37 2.49
CA LEU A 216 -1.65 7.30 2.08
C LEU A 216 -0.98 5.95 2.29
N SER A 217 -1.77 4.94 2.61
CA SER A 217 -1.34 3.56 2.74
C SER A 217 -2.24 2.67 1.90
N ASN A 218 -1.65 1.85 1.03
CA ASN A 218 -2.36 0.97 0.10
C ASN A 218 -1.58 -0.32 -0.10
N SER A 219 -2.26 -1.36 -0.54
CA SER A 219 -1.73 -2.72 -0.48
C SER A 219 -0.65 -3.04 -1.51
N ASP A 220 -0.59 -2.37 -2.67
CA ASP A 220 0.16 -2.86 -3.84
C ASP A 220 -0.20 -4.35 -4.11
N ALA A 221 -1.50 -4.65 -4.15
CA ALA A 221 -1.98 -6.03 -4.20
C ALA A 221 -1.68 -6.69 -5.55
N HIS A 222 -0.87 -7.75 -5.48
CA HIS A 222 -0.59 -8.66 -6.59
C HIS A 222 -1.48 -9.93 -6.58
N SER A 223 -2.40 -10.05 -5.63
CA SER A 223 -3.44 -11.08 -5.59
C SER A 223 -4.61 -10.59 -4.72
N ALA A 224 -5.82 -11.09 -4.99
CA ALA A 224 -7.02 -10.60 -4.33
C ALA A 224 -6.98 -10.84 -2.79
N ALA A 225 -6.34 -11.93 -2.35
CA ALA A 225 -6.15 -12.21 -0.93
C ALA A 225 -5.24 -11.20 -0.20
N LYS A 226 -4.38 -10.47 -0.94
CA LYS A 226 -3.49 -9.44 -0.40
C LYS A 226 -4.11 -8.03 -0.35
N LEU A 227 -5.32 -7.85 -0.90
CA LEU A 227 -6.04 -6.58 -0.78
C LEU A 227 -6.17 -6.18 0.69
N GLY A 228 -6.01 -4.89 0.96
CA GLY A 228 -6.15 -4.32 2.30
C GLY A 228 -5.10 -4.75 3.32
N ARG A 229 -3.96 -5.34 2.91
CA ARG A 229 -2.81 -5.51 3.83
C ARG A 229 -2.22 -4.16 4.29
N GLU A 230 -2.47 -3.14 3.47
CA GLU A 230 -2.36 -1.72 3.77
C GLU A 230 -3.59 -1.05 3.17
N ALA A 231 -4.14 -0.04 3.85
CA ALA A 231 -5.33 0.68 3.41
C ALA A 231 -5.45 2.05 4.09
N THR A 232 -6.15 2.97 3.43
CA THR A 232 -6.42 4.31 3.94
C THR A 232 -7.86 4.41 4.40
N VAL A 233 -8.10 4.95 5.59
CA VAL A 233 -9.44 5.27 6.08
C VAL A 233 -9.71 6.75 5.84
N PHE A 234 -10.54 7.04 4.85
CA PHE A 234 -10.95 8.41 4.53
C PHE A 234 -12.11 8.84 5.43
N ASP A 235 -12.22 10.14 5.71
CA ASP A 235 -13.41 10.78 6.27
C ASP A 235 -13.88 11.93 5.38
N THR A 236 -14.37 11.58 4.20
CA THR A 236 -14.82 12.51 3.17
C THR A 236 -16.23 12.16 2.70
N GLU A 237 -16.75 12.90 1.72
CA GLU A 237 -17.79 12.35 0.86
C GLU A 237 -17.21 11.17 0.05
N LEU A 238 -17.99 10.12 -0.16
CA LEU A 238 -17.62 8.99 -1.05
C LEU A 238 -17.85 9.39 -2.52
N SER A 239 -17.01 10.31 -2.98
CA SER A 239 -16.98 10.83 -4.34
C SER A 239 -15.53 11.07 -4.76
N TYR A 240 -15.24 11.05 -6.06
CA TYR A 240 -13.90 11.37 -6.55
C TYR A 240 -13.44 12.75 -6.05
N GLN A 241 -14.33 13.74 -6.16
CA GLN A 241 -14.03 15.11 -5.74
C GLN A 241 -13.83 15.22 -4.22
N GLY A 242 -14.62 14.51 -3.41
CA GLY A 242 -14.48 14.48 -1.96
C GLY A 242 -13.13 13.92 -1.53
N ILE A 243 -12.69 12.83 -2.17
CA ILE A 243 -11.39 12.20 -1.93
C ILE A 243 -10.26 13.12 -2.38
N PHE A 244 -10.31 13.63 -3.62
CA PHE A 244 -9.32 14.56 -4.16
C PHE A 244 -9.12 15.77 -3.23
N SER A 245 -10.22 16.43 -2.85
CA SER A 245 -10.19 17.62 -2.01
C SER A 245 -9.68 17.29 -0.60
N GLY A 246 -10.06 16.13 -0.06
CA GLY A 246 -9.59 15.65 1.24
C GLY A 246 -8.08 15.37 1.24
N ILE A 247 -7.54 14.76 0.17
CA ILE A 247 -6.11 14.53 0.02
C ILE A 247 -5.36 15.86 -0.15
N ALA A 248 -5.87 16.76 -1.01
CA ALA A 248 -5.23 18.04 -1.32
C ALA A 248 -5.18 19.00 -0.14
N SER A 249 -6.19 18.97 0.73
CA SER A 249 -6.26 19.82 1.93
C SER A 249 -5.50 19.26 3.13
N GLY A 250 -5.29 17.94 3.20
CA GLY A 250 -4.73 17.27 4.38
C GLY A 250 -5.77 16.77 5.38
N ASP A 251 -7.05 17.12 5.21
CA ASP A 251 -8.12 16.82 6.17
C ASP A 251 -8.94 15.56 5.81
N GLY A 252 -8.63 14.89 4.70
CA GLY A 252 -9.42 13.77 4.19
C GLY A 252 -9.12 12.42 4.82
N VAL A 253 -7.96 12.24 5.48
CA VAL A 253 -7.51 10.94 6.01
C VAL A 253 -7.76 10.89 7.52
N ALA A 254 -8.65 10.01 7.95
CA ALA A 254 -8.93 9.79 9.37
C ALA A 254 -7.91 8.88 10.04
N SER A 255 -7.42 7.87 9.34
CA SER A 255 -6.35 6.97 9.80
C SER A 255 -5.82 6.11 8.66
N THR A 256 -4.69 5.43 8.89
CA THR A 256 -4.22 4.37 7.99
C THR A 256 -4.17 3.01 8.68
N ILE A 257 -4.28 1.97 7.87
CA ILE A 257 -4.09 0.57 8.24
C ILE A 257 -2.76 0.16 7.61
N GLU A 258 -1.82 -0.24 8.44
CA GLU A 258 -0.42 -0.44 8.03
C GLU A 258 0.00 -1.89 8.12
N PHE A 259 0.90 -2.28 7.23
CA PHE A 259 1.73 -3.45 7.42
C PHE A 259 2.84 -3.12 8.41
N PHE A 260 3.44 -4.14 9.04
CA PHE A 260 4.63 -3.92 9.88
C PHE A 260 5.86 -3.77 8.97
N PRO A 261 6.46 -2.57 8.84
CA PRO A 261 7.59 -2.35 7.93
C PRO A 261 8.80 -3.22 8.30
N GLU A 262 8.90 -3.65 9.55
CA GLU A 262 9.95 -4.56 10.05
C GLU A 262 9.89 -5.94 9.42
N GLN A 263 8.76 -6.39 8.86
CA GLN A 263 8.75 -7.62 8.08
C GLN A 263 9.55 -7.47 6.78
N GLY A 264 9.75 -6.24 6.27
CA GLY A 264 10.45 -5.96 5.04
C GLY A 264 11.88 -6.54 5.01
N LYS A 265 12.26 -7.13 3.87
CA LYS A 265 13.57 -7.80 3.68
C LYS A 265 14.80 -6.92 3.94
N TYR A 266 14.62 -5.61 3.84
CA TYR A 266 15.66 -4.61 3.93
C TYR A 266 15.28 -3.54 4.93
N HIS A 267 14.53 -3.87 5.99
CA HIS A 267 14.13 -2.89 6.99
C HIS A 267 15.35 -2.37 7.77
N ALA A 268 16.02 -3.26 8.51
CA ALA A 268 17.22 -2.95 9.29
C ALA A 268 18.50 -3.13 8.47
N ASP A 269 19.60 -2.56 8.97
CA ASP A 269 20.92 -2.82 8.45
C ASP A 269 21.38 -4.22 8.85
N GLY A 270 22.22 -4.84 8.04
CA GLY A 270 22.83 -6.09 8.47
C GLY A 270 23.72 -6.80 7.47
N HIS A 271 24.12 -8.00 7.89
CA HIS A 271 24.91 -8.95 7.12
C HIS A 271 24.36 -10.35 7.33
N ARG A 272 23.60 -10.82 6.35
CA ARG A 272 22.87 -12.09 6.36
C ARG A 272 23.77 -13.29 6.64
N GLY A 273 24.98 -13.27 6.07
CA GLY A 273 25.95 -14.36 6.20
C GLY A 273 26.39 -14.59 7.65
N CYS A 274 26.45 -13.52 8.47
CA CYS A 274 26.86 -13.59 9.88
C CYS A 274 25.68 -13.55 10.86
N GLY A 275 24.44 -13.38 10.38
CA GLY A 275 23.29 -13.19 11.26
C GLY A 275 23.29 -11.84 12.01
N VAL A 276 24.12 -10.88 11.57
CA VAL A 276 24.24 -9.57 12.22
C VAL A 276 23.15 -8.65 11.71
N ARG A 277 22.46 -8.01 12.66
CA ARG A 277 21.41 -7.00 12.46
C ARG A 277 21.76 -5.81 13.33
N LEU A 278 21.71 -4.61 12.77
CA LEU A 278 22.15 -3.38 13.43
C LEU A 278 21.13 -2.27 13.21
N SER A 279 21.05 -1.37 14.18
CA SER A 279 20.44 -0.05 14.02
C SER A 279 21.33 0.85 13.14
N PRO A 280 20.78 1.93 12.57
CA PRO A 280 21.57 2.89 11.79
C PRO A 280 22.77 3.45 12.57
N ALA A 281 22.59 3.77 13.85
CA ALA A 281 23.65 4.29 14.71
C ALA A 281 24.79 3.26 14.94
N GLU A 282 24.45 1.99 15.15
CA GLU A 282 25.44 0.91 15.30
C GLU A 282 26.21 0.66 13.99
N THR A 283 25.54 0.76 12.84
CA THR A 283 26.19 0.66 11.52
C THR A 283 27.21 1.77 11.30
N VAL A 284 26.87 3.01 11.68
CA VAL A 284 27.81 4.15 11.60
C VAL A 284 28.98 3.91 12.56
N ALA A 285 28.72 3.49 13.79
CA ALA A 285 29.75 3.24 14.81
C ALA A 285 30.75 2.15 14.41
N CYS A 286 30.33 1.13 13.64
CA CYS A 286 31.22 0.11 13.10
C CYS A 286 31.78 0.43 11.70
N GLY A 287 31.62 1.66 11.20
CA GLY A 287 32.21 2.11 9.94
C GLY A 287 31.65 1.39 8.71
N TYR A 288 30.37 1.01 8.72
CA TYR A 288 29.71 0.26 7.64
C TYR A 288 30.37 -1.10 7.34
N ARG A 289 30.93 -1.73 8.37
CA ARG A 289 31.61 -3.03 8.28
C ARG A 289 31.04 -3.99 9.33
N CYS A 290 30.78 -5.22 8.91
CA CYS A 290 30.23 -6.26 9.78
C CYS A 290 31.18 -6.50 10.96
N PRO A 291 30.74 -6.36 12.23
CA PRO A 291 31.59 -6.57 13.39
C PRO A 291 32.06 -8.04 13.54
N SER A 292 31.38 -8.98 12.88
CA SER A 292 31.73 -10.40 12.93
C SER A 292 32.79 -10.81 11.90
N CYS A 293 32.79 -10.23 10.69
CA CYS A 293 33.66 -10.69 9.60
C CYS A 293 34.39 -9.59 8.81
N GLY A 294 34.15 -8.31 9.13
CA GLY A 294 34.70 -7.18 8.39
C GLY A 294 34.12 -6.96 6.98
N GLY A 295 33.12 -7.74 6.57
CA GLY A 295 32.42 -7.58 5.28
C GLY A 295 31.61 -6.28 5.21
N LYS A 296 31.21 -5.86 4.00
CA LYS A 296 30.33 -4.70 3.83
C LYS A 296 28.93 -4.99 4.38
N LEU A 297 28.36 -4.06 5.14
CA LEU A 297 26.96 -4.12 5.58
C LEU A 297 26.01 -3.70 4.46
N THR A 298 24.86 -4.37 4.39
CA THR A 298 23.71 -3.90 3.62
C THR A 298 22.94 -2.89 4.46
N VAL A 299 22.79 -1.67 3.95
CA VAL A 299 22.00 -0.61 4.59
C VAL A 299 20.52 -0.78 4.24
N GLY A 300 19.66 -0.68 5.25
CA GLY A 300 18.23 -0.85 5.17
C GLY A 300 17.45 0.45 4.98
N VAL A 301 16.13 0.31 4.88
CA VAL A 301 15.18 1.42 4.72
C VAL A 301 15.16 2.30 5.96
N LEU A 302 15.24 1.71 7.17
CA LEU A 302 15.29 2.48 8.41
C LEU A 302 16.48 3.45 8.43
N HIS A 303 17.63 3.02 7.91
CA HIS A 303 18.81 3.88 7.78
C HIS A 303 18.57 5.02 6.80
N ARG A 304 17.89 4.75 5.68
CA ARG A 304 17.54 5.80 4.71
C ARG A 304 16.60 6.85 5.32
N VAL A 305 15.62 6.42 6.11
CA VAL A 305 14.76 7.35 6.87
C VAL A 305 15.60 8.16 7.86
N GLU A 306 16.46 7.51 8.64
CA GLU A 306 17.36 8.18 9.60
C GLU A 306 18.23 9.26 8.96
N LEU A 307 18.75 9.00 7.76
CA LEU A 307 19.60 9.95 7.03
C LEU A 307 18.86 11.22 6.61
N LEU A 308 17.56 11.14 6.32
CA LEU A 308 16.76 12.28 5.89
C LEU A 308 16.00 12.93 7.06
N ALA A 309 15.72 12.18 8.12
CA ALA A 309 14.96 12.64 9.26
C ALA A 309 15.59 13.86 9.93
N ASP A 310 14.75 14.84 10.25
CA ASP A 310 15.08 16.03 11.05
C ASP A 310 14.42 15.99 12.43
N ARG A 311 13.60 14.96 12.71
CA ARG A 311 13.08 14.65 14.05
C ARG A 311 13.65 13.34 14.58
N GLY A 312 13.81 13.29 15.90
CA GLY A 312 14.17 12.08 16.63
C GLY A 312 13.10 10.98 16.53
N LEU A 313 13.45 9.79 17.01
CA LEU A 313 12.50 8.68 17.13
C LEU A 313 11.26 9.10 17.92
N GLY A 314 10.08 8.78 17.39
CA GLY A 314 8.80 9.19 17.98
C GLY A 314 8.37 10.62 17.67
N GLY A 315 9.16 11.39 16.91
CA GLY A 315 8.76 12.70 16.41
C GLY A 315 7.48 12.60 15.57
N ARG A 316 6.46 13.36 15.94
CA ARG A 316 5.13 13.35 15.32
C ARG A 316 4.65 14.80 15.14
N PRO A 317 4.17 15.21 13.95
CA PRO A 317 3.58 16.53 13.77
C PRO A 317 2.21 16.60 14.46
N ASP A 318 1.85 17.81 14.89
CA ASP A 318 0.56 18.07 15.53
C ASP A 318 -0.59 17.73 14.57
N GLY A 319 -1.63 17.08 15.09
CA GLY A 319 -2.79 16.70 14.30
C GLY A 319 -2.59 15.53 13.31
N ALA A 320 -1.40 14.92 13.24
CA ALA A 320 -1.17 13.76 12.37
C ALA A 320 -2.23 12.66 12.60
N PRO A 321 -2.87 12.13 11.54
CA PRO A 321 -3.82 11.03 11.65
C PRO A 321 -3.19 9.80 12.34
N PRO A 322 -3.92 9.08 13.21
CA PRO A 322 -3.43 7.84 13.79
C PRO A 322 -3.29 6.74 12.73
N PHE A 323 -2.55 5.68 13.07
CA PHE A 323 -2.49 4.47 12.25
C PHE A 323 -2.60 3.21 13.11
N ARG A 324 -2.87 2.07 12.47
CA ARG A 324 -2.91 0.75 13.11
C ARG A 324 -2.11 -0.24 12.28
N SER A 325 -1.06 -0.81 12.85
CA SER A 325 -0.32 -1.90 12.22
C SER A 325 -1.06 -3.23 12.43
N MET A 326 -1.23 -4.01 11.36
CA MET A 326 -1.98 -5.26 11.41
C MET A 326 -1.20 -6.45 10.87
N ILE A 327 -1.51 -7.62 11.44
CA ILE A 327 -1.12 -8.93 10.93
C ILE A 327 -2.35 -9.47 10.17
N PRO A 328 -2.21 -9.90 8.90
CA PRO A 328 -3.32 -10.47 8.13
C PRO A 328 -4.02 -11.60 8.88
N LEU A 329 -5.35 -11.70 8.75
CA LEU A 329 -6.12 -12.68 9.54
C LEU A 329 -5.68 -14.13 9.28
N LEU A 330 -5.32 -14.45 8.04
CA LEU A 330 -4.79 -15.76 7.68
C LEU A 330 -3.45 -16.08 8.35
N ASP A 331 -2.58 -15.08 8.57
CA ASP A 331 -1.31 -15.28 9.27
C ASP A 331 -1.54 -15.57 10.77
N LEU A 332 -2.49 -14.86 11.39
CA LEU A 332 -2.91 -15.13 12.77
C LEU A 332 -3.54 -16.53 12.91
N ILE A 333 -4.44 -16.90 11.98
CA ILE A 333 -5.03 -18.25 11.93
C ILE A 333 -3.95 -19.31 11.75
N GLY A 334 -3.03 -19.13 10.80
CA GLY A 334 -1.94 -20.07 10.56
C GLY A 334 -1.05 -20.22 11.80
N GLY A 335 -0.77 -19.11 12.48
CA GLY A 335 -0.04 -19.07 13.75
C GLY A 335 -0.75 -19.81 14.88
N ALA A 336 -2.07 -19.65 15.02
CA ALA A 336 -2.88 -20.32 16.04
C ALA A 336 -3.02 -21.82 15.77
N LEU A 337 -3.25 -22.20 14.52
CA LEU A 337 -3.43 -23.59 14.09
C LEU A 337 -2.11 -24.34 13.85
N LYS A 338 -0.97 -23.64 13.87
CA LYS A 338 0.38 -24.15 13.53
C LYS A 338 0.44 -24.78 12.13
N VAL A 339 -0.18 -24.12 11.16
CA VAL A 339 -0.23 -24.55 9.74
C VAL A 339 0.08 -23.36 8.83
N GLY A 340 0.44 -23.64 7.57
CA GLY A 340 0.59 -22.58 6.57
C GLY A 340 -0.75 -21.90 6.24
N THR A 341 -0.69 -20.63 5.84
CA THR A 341 -1.86 -19.81 5.44
C THR A 341 -2.63 -20.39 4.26
N ALA A 342 -1.96 -21.13 3.37
CA ALA A 342 -2.58 -21.82 2.24
C ALA A 342 -3.23 -23.18 2.60
N SER A 343 -3.15 -23.62 3.87
CA SER A 343 -3.73 -24.91 4.26
C SER A 343 -5.26 -24.88 4.18
N LYS A 344 -5.87 -25.99 3.79
CA LYS A 344 -7.34 -26.13 3.75
C LYS A 344 -7.99 -25.77 5.09
N ARG A 345 -7.34 -26.13 6.21
CA ARG A 345 -7.82 -25.85 7.56
C ARG A 345 -7.80 -24.35 7.87
N ALA A 346 -6.73 -23.63 7.51
CA ALA A 346 -6.65 -22.18 7.71
C ALA A 346 -7.69 -21.44 6.84
N GLN A 347 -7.82 -21.83 5.57
CA GLN A 347 -8.80 -21.24 4.66
C GLN A 347 -10.25 -21.50 5.11
N ALA A 348 -10.56 -22.72 5.56
CA ALA A 348 -11.89 -23.03 6.09
C ALA A 348 -12.24 -22.16 7.29
N LEU A 349 -11.33 -22.05 8.27
CA LEU A 349 -11.56 -21.20 9.44
C LEU A 349 -11.67 -19.71 9.07
N TYR A 350 -10.87 -19.23 8.11
CA TYR A 350 -10.97 -17.86 7.63
C TYR A 350 -12.37 -17.55 7.10
N PHE A 351 -12.90 -18.38 6.19
CA PHE A 351 -14.25 -18.17 5.65
C PHE A 351 -15.36 -18.42 6.67
N GLU A 352 -15.16 -19.32 7.64
CA GLU A 352 -16.09 -19.52 8.75
C GLU A 352 -16.19 -18.26 9.63
N LEU A 353 -15.06 -17.66 10.01
CA LEU A 353 -15.04 -16.40 10.75
C LEU A 353 -15.72 -15.29 9.95
N LEU A 354 -15.46 -15.21 8.64
CA LEU A 354 -16.13 -14.22 7.79
C LEU A 354 -17.65 -14.41 7.79
N GLN A 355 -18.12 -15.65 7.69
CA GLN A 355 -19.53 -16.00 7.69
C GLN A 355 -20.22 -15.68 9.03
N ARG A 356 -19.53 -15.84 10.15
CA ARG A 356 -20.09 -15.65 11.50
C ARG A 356 -20.00 -14.20 11.99
N LEU A 357 -18.87 -13.55 11.75
CA LEU A 357 -18.50 -12.30 12.40
C LEU A 357 -18.48 -11.09 11.46
N GLY A 358 -18.42 -11.29 10.13
CA GLY A 358 -18.34 -10.20 9.16
C GLY A 358 -17.00 -10.14 8.44
N ASN A 359 -16.76 -9.07 7.69
CA ASN A 359 -15.55 -8.93 6.86
C ASN A 359 -14.24 -8.95 7.68
N GLU A 360 -13.11 -9.16 7.00
CA GLU A 360 -11.80 -9.33 7.65
C GLU A 360 -11.42 -8.14 8.54
N PHE A 361 -11.64 -6.91 8.08
CA PHE A 361 -11.37 -5.71 8.87
C PHE A 361 -12.22 -5.65 10.14
N HIS A 362 -13.51 -6.01 10.07
CA HIS A 362 -14.33 -6.11 11.27
C HIS A 362 -13.79 -7.16 12.24
N VAL A 363 -13.44 -8.36 11.77
CA VAL A 363 -12.86 -9.42 12.61
C VAL A 363 -11.55 -8.95 13.28
N LEU A 364 -10.66 -8.31 12.52
CA LEU A 364 -9.37 -7.86 13.02
C LEU A 364 -9.45 -6.67 13.97
N MET A 365 -10.39 -5.74 13.77
CA MET A 365 -10.37 -4.44 14.46
C MET A 365 -11.51 -4.21 15.44
N GLU A 366 -12.66 -4.85 15.27
CA GLU A 366 -13.90 -4.44 15.95
C GLU A 366 -14.59 -5.61 16.67
N ALA A 367 -14.58 -6.81 16.09
CA ALA A 367 -15.29 -7.96 16.64
C ALA A 367 -14.89 -8.24 18.10
N PRO A 368 -15.84 -8.49 19.01
CA PRO A 368 -15.55 -8.85 20.40
C PRO A 368 -14.67 -10.11 20.49
N LEU A 369 -13.67 -10.11 21.39
CA LEU A 369 -12.71 -11.21 21.50
C LEU A 369 -13.34 -12.52 21.98
N ASP A 370 -14.38 -12.43 22.81
CA ASP A 370 -15.21 -13.56 23.24
C ASP A 370 -15.93 -14.23 22.06
N ALA A 371 -16.52 -13.43 21.16
CA ALA A 371 -17.14 -13.93 19.94
C ALA A 371 -16.12 -14.59 18.99
N ILE A 372 -14.92 -14.01 18.85
CA ILE A 372 -13.82 -14.64 18.09
C ILE A 372 -13.45 -15.98 18.72
N SER A 373 -13.33 -16.04 20.05
CA SER A 373 -12.99 -17.27 20.78
C SER A 373 -14.04 -18.37 20.56
N GLU A 374 -15.32 -18.02 20.64
CA GLU A 374 -16.47 -18.92 20.42
C GLU A 374 -16.42 -19.62 19.05
N PHE A 375 -16.15 -18.85 17.98
CA PHE A 375 -16.14 -19.39 16.61
C PHE A 375 -14.75 -19.82 16.13
N SER A 376 -13.72 -19.80 16.98
CA SER A 376 -12.39 -20.28 16.62
C SER A 376 -11.64 -20.92 17.80
N SER A 377 -10.91 -20.13 18.58
CA SER A 377 -10.13 -20.56 19.74
C SER A 377 -9.67 -19.35 20.56
N GLU A 378 -9.44 -19.57 21.85
CA GLU A 378 -8.82 -18.58 22.76
C GLU A 378 -7.45 -18.11 22.25
N THR A 379 -6.66 -19.01 21.63
CA THR A 379 -5.36 -18.67 21.05
C THR A 379 -5.47 -17.61 19.94
N LEU A 380 -6.46 -17.74 19.05
CA LEU A 380 -6.66 -16.77 17.97
C LEU A 380 -7.20 -15.45 18.52
N ALA A 381 -8.18 -15.51 19.43
CA ALA A 381 -8.74 -14.33 20.09
C ALA A 381 -7.66 -13.54 20.86
N GLY A 382 -6.83 -14.24 21.65
CA GLY A 382 -5.70 -13.63 22.37
C GLY A 382 -4.67 -13.03 21.41
N GLY A 383 -4.38 -13.69 20.29
CA GLY A 383 -3.50 -13.16 19.25
C GLY A 383 -4.02 -11.87 18.60
N ILE A 384 -5.32 -11.81 18.28
CA ILE A 384 -5.96 -10.59 17.76
C ILE A 384 -5.97 -9.50 18.84
N GLY A 385 -6.25 -9.84 20.10
CA GLY A 385 -6.20 -8.92 21.23
C GLY A 385 -4.83 -8.28 21.42
N ALA A 386 -3.77 -9.09 21.44
CA ALA A 386 -2.39 -8.62 21.54
C ALA A 386 -2.01 -7.71 20.37
N MET A 387 -2.38 -8.08 19.13
CA MET A 387 -2.17 -7.24 17.95
C MET A 387 -2.89 -5.88 18.09
N ARG A 388 -4.17 -5.86 18.51
CA ARG A 388 -4.94 -4.62 18.73
C ARG A 388 -4.31 -3.73 19.80
N ALA A 389 -3.65 -4.30 20.80
CA ALA A 389 -2.94 -3.59 21.85
C ALA A 389 -1.52 -3.14 21.45
N GLY A 390 -1.03 -3.53 20.26
CA GLY A 390 0.36 -3.30 19.84
C GLY A 390 1.38 -4.21 20.52
N GLU A 391 0.94 -5.25 21.22
CA GLU A 391 1.77 -6.21 21.96
C GLU A 391 2.28 -7.32 21.03
N VAL A 392 3.19 -6.94 20.12
CA VAL A 392 3.81 -7.85 19.15
C VAL A 392 5.31 -8.00 19.39
N ASN A 393 5.83 -9.20 19.13
CA ASN A 393 7.26 -9.45 19.05
C ASN A 393 7.75 -9.18 17.63
N ILE A 394 8.80 -8.37 17.53
CA ILE A 394 9.35 -7.91 16.26
C ILE A 394 10.78 -8.40 16.09
N GLU A 395 11.03 -9.17 15.03
CA GLU A 395 12.36 -9.50 14.55
C GLU A 395 12.55 -8.89 13.15
N PRO A 396 13.19 -7.72 13.00
CA PRO A 396 13.14 -7.01 11.73
C PRO A 396 13.95 -7.71 10.62
N GLY A 397 13.49 -7.60 9.38
CA GLY A 397 14.21 -8.11 8.23
C GLY A 397 15.46 -7.31 7.95
N TYR A 398 16.44 -7.96 7.33
CA TYR A 398 17.74 -7.37 6.98
C TYR A 398 18.38 -8.17 5.85
N ASP A 399 19.16 -7.48 5.01
CA ASP A 399 20.01 -8.07 3.97
C ASP A 399 19.33 -9.19 3.14
N GLY A 400 18.09 -8.92 2.71
CA GLY A 400 17.31 -9.80 1.84
C GLY A 400 16.51 -10.89 2.58
N ARG A 401 16.59 -10.97 3.91
CA ARG A 401 15.75 -11.84 4.75
C ARG A 401 14.56 -11.08 5.29
N PHE A 402 13.35 -11.63 5.10
CA PHE A 402 12.15 -11.08 5.74
C PHE A 402 12.28 -11.11 7.26
N GLY A 403 11.71 -10.10 7.89
CA GLY A 403 11.49 -10.10 9.32
C GLY A 403 10.34 -11.02 9.72
N LYS A 404 10.09 -11.09 11.01
CA LYS A 404 9.02 -11.88 11.59
C LYS A 404 8.30 -11.05 12.63
N ILE A 405 6.98 -11.00 12.51
CA ILE A 405 6.09 -10.46 13.54
C ILE A 405 5.32 -11.62 14.11
N SER A 406 5.21 -11.66 15.43
CA SER A 406 4.41 -12.68 16.11
C SER A 406 3.77 -12.08 17.34
N VAL A 407 2.60 -12.59 17.70
CA VAL A 407 1.90 -12.23 18.93
C VAL A 407 2.26 -13.23 20.03
N ASN A 408 2.45 -12.74 21.26
CA ASN A 408 2.67 -13.62 22.41
C ASN A 408 1.42 -14.48 22.61
N ARG A 409 1.63 -15.80 22.72
CA ARG A 409 0.54 -16.74 22.95
C ARG A 409 0.26 -16.77 24.46
N PRO A 410 -0.99 -16.66 24.91
CA PRO A 410 -1.33 -17.14 26.25
C PRO A 410 -0.88 -18.60 26.37
N ALA A 411 -0.30 -18.94 27.53
CA ALA A 411 0.26 -20.25 27.83
C ALA A 411 -0.79 -21.37 27.80
#